data_AF-A0A2V9I3X0-F1
#
_entry.id   AF-A0A2V9I3X0-F1
#
_cell.length_a   1.000
_cell.length_b   1.000
_cell.length_c   1.000
_cell.angle_alpha   90.00
_cell.angle_beta   90.00
_cell.angle_gamma   90.00
#
_symmetry.space_group_name_H-M   'P 1'
#
loop_
_entity.id
_entity.type
_entity.pdbx_description
1 polymer ?
#
loop_
_entity_poly.entity_id
_entity_poly.type
_entity_poly.pdbx_seq_one_letter_code
_entity_poly.pdbx_strand_id
1 'polypeptide(L)'
;WGLGFITHQQHGSYWTSQSLQPDYSRIKVPVMLWSGWADCYPTPILRAFSKIKVPKRVLVGPWGHYWPEEAVPGPRIDGRRELLKWFDQWLKGKDTGVMQEPPVVLWVRKYKEPEERMYIEDAGFWRHEAEWPLARAQSTEMHLHPGGKLSRQAYDSPQEVRDSYTYDPAVGITAGIYWGGGIQPYAMPLDQRYDEAYSLNYTTPPLEQDTEVTGDPRAILYISSTADTAYFHVKITDVAPDGTSKWVNDGGLLATHRSSHAQPEPLEPSRVYELAIELKYMAYVFQKGHRIRVSIASADFQNAWPTPKAAVNAVHLGTRYPSRVALPFAPPQKVKLPAPDLRPSPRPELDPEDYESQFGKREHRIVHDLVNETVTVHLGRTAGGRSAYGNTQTETTARSSYTVSRKNPADASLNATHEYTLNRPDGTIKVEAHEVVASDISSFRYLTQVQVTVNGKRHFNKSWRVSVPRKGN
;
A
#
# COMPACT_ATOMS: atom_id res chain seq x y z
N TRP A 1 9.97 10.70 13.46
CA TRP A 1 9.04 9.66 12.98
C TRP A 1 9.58 8.25 13.21
N GLY A 2 10.68 7.81 12.58
CA GLY A 2 11.21 6.44 12.72
C GLY A 2 11.40 5.96 14.17
N LEU A 3 12.02 6.77 15.04
CA LEU A 3 12.11 6.51 16.48
C LEU A 3 10.74 6.26 17.15
N GLY A 4 9.72 7.02 16.78
CA GLY A 4 8.37 6.89 17.34
C GLY A 4 7.74 5.54 16.95
N PHE A 5 7.88 5.14 15.69
CA PHE A 5 7.39 3.84 15.19
C PHE A 5 8.08 2.67 15.89
N ILE A 6 9.42 2.66 15.96
CA ILE A 6 10.15 1.51 16.50
C ILE A 6 9.99 1.34 18.01
N THR A 7 9.74 2.45 18.74
CA THR A 7 9.53 2.42 20.19
C THR A 7 8.08 2.13 20.60
N HIS A 8 7.12 2.29 19.68
CA HIS A 8 5.68 2.07 19.92
C HIS A 8 5.12 1.01 18.98
N GLN A 9 5.60 -0.23 19.09
CA GLN A 9 5.23 -1.35 18.21
C GLN A 9 3.76 -1.81 18.34
N GLN A 10 3.11 -1.53 19.47
CA GLN A 10 1.72 -1.95 19.76
C GLN A 10 0.76 -0.76 19.69
N HIS A 11 -0.52 -1.00 19.40
CA HIS A 11 -1.55 0.02 19.46
C HIS A 11 -1.78 0.46 20.92
N GLY A 12 -1.43 1.69 21.25
CA GLY A 12 -1.58 2.23 22.61
C GLY A 12 -1.85 3.74 22.58
N SER A 13 -1.76 4.38 23.74
CA SER A 13 -2.06 5.81 23.91
C SER A 13 -1.33 6.73 22.92
N TYR A 14 -0.09 6.38 22.59
CA TYR A 14 0.69 7.06 21.56
C TYR A 14 -0.08 7.12 20.22
N TRP A 15 -0.58 5.99 19.72
CA TRP A 15 -1.31 5.93 18.44
C TRP A 15 -2.75 6.41 18.55
N THR A 16 -3.44 6.08 19.65
CA THR A 16 -4.83 6.49 19.86
C THR A 16 -4.98 8.02 19.86
N SER A 17 -4.05 8.74 20.49
CA SER A 17 -4.07 10.21 20.56
C SER A 17 -3.90 10.90 19.21
N GLN A 18 -3.31 10.22 18.23
CA GLN A 18 -3.04 10.73 16.88
C GLN A 18 -4.09 10.29 15.86
N SER A 19 -5.08 9.49 16.28
CA SER A 19 -6.08 8.90 15.39
C SER A 19 -7.39 9.68 15.38
N LEU A 20 -8.01 9.76 14.20
CA LEU A 20 -9.40 10.20 14.05
C LEU A 20 -10.41 9.09 14.37
N GLN A 21 -9.99 7.83 14.23
CA GLN A 21 -10.86 6.65 14.33
C GLN A 21 -11.68 6.54 15.63
N PRO A 22 -11.17 6.92 16.81
CA PRO A 22 -11.95 6.81 18.04
C PRO A 22 -13.24 7.63 18.04
N ASP A 23 -13.24 8.80 17.38
CA ASP A 23 -14.43 9.64 17.27
C ASP A 23 -14.33 10.60 16.09
N TYR A 24 -15.02 10.25 14.99
CA TYR A 24 -15.18 11.09 13.80
C TYR A 24 -16.20 12.22 14.01
N SER A 25 -17.04 12.17 15.05
CA SER A 25 -18.05 13.20 15.31
C SER A 25 -17.43 14.55 15.73
N ARG A 26 -16.16 14.54 16.15
CA ARG A 26 -15.36 15.75 16.42
C ARG A 26 -15.19 16.65 15.20
N ILE A 27 -15.35 16.11 13.99
CA ILE A 27 -15.28 16.87 12.75
C ILE A 27 -16.61 17.59 12.54
N LYS A 28 -16.60 18.92 12.62
CA LYS A 28 -17.79 19.79 12.51
C LYS A 28 -17.81 20.69 11.27
N VAL A 29 -16.73 20.69 10.49
CA VAL A 29 -16.58 21.51 9.27
C VAL A 29 -16.78 20.65 8.02
N PRO A 30 -17.30 21.21 6.91
CA PRO A 30 -17.36 20.50 5.63
C PRO A 30 -16.00 19.91 5.22
N VAL A 31 -15.99 18.69 4.67
CA VAL A 31 -14.75 17.98 4.31
C VAL A 31 -14.73 17.54 2.84
N MET A 32 -13.71 17.94 2.11
CA MET A 32 -13.33 17.31 0.84
C MET A 32 -12.13 16.40 1.07
N LEU A 33 -12.28 15.12 0.73
CA LEU A 33 -11.24 14.11 0.88
C LEU A 33 -10.67 13.74 -0.48
N TRP A 34 -9.36 13.57 -0.57
CA TRP A 34 -8.66 13.16 -1.77
C TRP A 34 -7.71 12.01 -1.50
N SER A 35 -7.60 11.08 -2.44
CA SER A 35 -6.66 9.97 -2.37
C SER A 35 -6.33 9.45 -3.77
N GLY A 36 -5.36 8.53 -3.85
CA GLY A 36 -5.13 7.69 -5.03
C GLY A 36 -5.10 6.20 -4.68
N TRP A 37 -5.36 5.34 -5.67
CA TRP A 37 -5.30 3.88 -5.50
C TRP A 37 -3.87 3.34 -5.42
N ALA A 38 -2.90 4.02 -6.03
CA ALA A 38 -1.48 3.71 -5.90
C ALA A 38 -0.83 4.47 -4.72
N ASP A 39 -1.62 5.15 -3.88
CA ASP A 39 -1.16 5.78 -2.64
C ASP A 39 -1.25 4.79 -1.46
N CYS A 40 -0.54 5.07 -0.36
CA CYS A 40 -0.57 4.25 0.84
C CYS A 40 -1.77 4.50 1.77
N TYR A 41 -2.61 5.52 1.52
CA TYR A 41 -3.73 5.93 2.39
C TYR A 41 -5.16 5.90 1.82
N PRO A 42 -5.53 5.20 0.73
CA PRO A 42 -6.92 5.20 0.23
C PRO A 42 -7.92 4.65 1.26
N THR A 43 -7.55 3.61 2.00
CA THR A 43 -8.45 2.95 2.97
C THR A 43 -8.81 3.87 4.15
N PRO A 44 -7.86 4.48 4.89
CA PRO A 44 -8.21 5.44 5.96
C PRO A 44 -9.12 6.57 5.50
N ILE A 45 -8.88 7.12 4.30
CA ILE A 45 -9.66 8.23 3.75
C ILE A 45 -11.11 7.81 3.49
N LEU A 46 -11.32 6.72 2.75
CA LEU A 46 -12.65 6.22 2.45
C LEU A 46 -13.38 5.68 3.70
N ARG A 47 -12.64 5.13 4.67
CA ARG A 47 -13.18 4.77 5.99
C ARG A 47 -13.68 6.02 6.72
N ALA A 48 -12.89 7.09 6.76
CA ALA A 48 -13.32 8.36 7.35
C ALA A 48 -14.55 8.93 6.62
N PHE A 49 -14.56 8.91 5.29
CA PHE A 49 -15.72 9.31 4.49
C PHE A 49 -16.99 8.55 4.92
N SER A 50 -16.91 7.23 5.14
CA SER A 50 -18.07 6.43 5.55
C SER A 50 -18.64 6.79 6.94
N LYS A 51 -17.83 7.42 7.81
CA LYS A 51 -18.18 7.70 9.22
C LYS A 51 -18.51 9.16 9.51
N ILE A 52 -17.93 10.10 8.76
CA ILE A 52 -18.16 11.54 8.92
C ILE A 52 -19.59 11.91 8.46
N LYS A 53 -20.27 12.83 9.17
CA LYS A 53 -21.67 13.21 8.90
C LYS A 53 -21.90 14.64 8.41
N VAL A 54 -20.85 15.47 8.40
CA VAL A 54 -20.89 16.82 7.82
C VAL A 54 -21.00 16.75 6.29
N PRO A 55 -21.32 17.86 5.60
CA PRO A 55 -21.19 17.95 4.15
C PRO A 55 -19.81 17.46 3.70
N LYS A 56 -19.79 16.48 2.80
CA LYS A 56 -18.57 15.76 2.44
C LYS A 56 -18.53 15.33 0.99
N ARG A 57 -17.33 15.29 0.42
CA ARG A 57 -17.03 14.70 -0.89
C ARG A 57 -15.73 13.90 -0.84
N VAL A 58 -15.60 12.90 -1.71
CA VAL A 58 -14.34 12.19 -1.90
C VAL A 58 -14.02 11.99 -3.38
N LEU A 59 -12.76 12.19 -3.74
CA LEU A 59 -12.21 11.92 -5.08
C LEU A 59 -11.01 10.99 -4.94
N VAL A 60 -11.09 9.82 -5.58
CA VAL A 60 -10.03 8.81 -5.56
C VAL A 60 -9.58 8.53 -6.99
N GLY A 61 -8.37 8.97 -7.33
CA GLY A 61 -7.76 8.73 -8.63
C GLY A 61 -6.87 7.49 -8.68
N PRO A 62 -6.20 7.22 -9.82
CA PRO A 62 -5.19 6.17 -9.93
C PRO A 62 -3.86 6.51 -9.22
N TRP A 63 -3.72 7.75 -8.76
CA TRP A 63 -2.49 8.40 -8.35
C TRP A 63 -1.71 7.69 -7.24
N GLY A 64 -0.38 7.86 -7.26
CA GLY A 64 0.48 7.66 -6.09
C GLY A 64 0.45 8.87 -5.13
N HIS A 65 1.48 8.98 -4.29
CA HIS A 65 1.62 10.07 -3.31
C HIS A 65 2.03 11.42 -3.95
N TYR A 66 1.14 11.97 -4.78
CA TYR A 66 1.32 13.18 -5.59
C TYR A 66 0.06 14.05 -5.60
N TRP A 67 0.23 15.32 -6.00
CA TRP A 67 -0.90 16.16 -6.38
C TRP A 67 -1.54 15.65 -7.67
N PRO A 68 -2.89 15.67 -7.81
CA PRO A 68 -3.59 15.16 -8.99
C PRO A 68 -3.10 15.74 -10.33
N GLU A 69 -2.64 17.00 -10.34
CA GLU A 69 -2.12 17.66 -11.54
C GLU A 69 -0.73 17.18 -11.98
N GLU A 70 0.02 16.51 -11.10
CA GLU A 70 1.40 16.06 -11.29
C GLU A 70 1.56 14.54 -11.13
N ALA A 71 0.46 13.86 -10.80
CA ALA A 71 0.48 12.48 -10.35
C ALA A 71 0.82 11.48 -11.44
N VAL A 72 1.59 10.48 -11.02
CA VAL A 72 1.69 9.18 -11.68
C VAL A 72 1.26 8.10 -10.68
N PRO A 73 0.48 7.09 -11.09
CA PRO A 73 -0.11 6.91 -12.42
C PRO A 73 -1.19 7.95 -12.76
N GLY A 74 -1.32 8.33 -14.02
CA GLY A 74 -2.43 9.17 -14.51
C GLY A 74 -3.74 8.38 -14.78
N PRO A 75 -4.81 9.04 -15.24
CA PRO A 75 -4.83 10.41 -15.74
C PRO A 75 -4.67 11.48 -14.67
N ARG A 76 -3.93 12.52 -15.05
CA ARG A 76 -3.80 13.74 -14.26
C ARG A 76 -4.99 14.66 -14.52
N ILE A 77 -5.43 15.34 -13.47
CA ILE A 77 -6.56 16.28 -13.54
C ILE A 77 -6.16 17.65 -12.98
N ASP A 78 -6.94 18.68 -13.29
CA ASP A 78 -6.85 19.97 -12.62
C ASP A 78 -7.44 19.87 -11.19
N GLY A 79 -6.67 19.32 -10.26
CA GLY A 79 -7.07 19.22 -8.85
C GLY A 79 -7.35 20.60 -8.24
N ARG A 80 -6.61 21.63 -8.65
CA ARG A 80 -6.78 23.00 -8.12
C ARG A 80 -8.16 23.55 -8.46
N ARG A 81 -8.70 23.29 -9.64
CA ARG A 81 -10.09 23.65 -9.97
C ARG A 81 -11.08 23.04 -8.97
N GLU A 82 -10.91 21.77 -8.62
CA GLU A 82 -11.84 21.09 -7.71
C GLU A 82 -11.73 21.64 -6.27
N LEU A 83 -10.52 22.01 -5.81
CA LEU A 83 -10.36 22.76 -4.54
C LEU A 83 -11.01 24.12 -4.60
N LEU A 84 -10.82 24.87 -5.69
CA LEU A 84 -11.37 26.21 -5.82
C LEU A 84 -12.90 26.16 -5.78
N LYS A 85 -13.55 25.20 -6.45
CA LYS A 85 -15.01 25.00 -6.34
C LYS A 85 -15.44 24.77 -4.89
N TRP A 86 -14.71 23.95 -4.14
CA TRP A 86 -15.02 23.64 -2.75
C TRP A 86 -14.79 24.84 -1.82
N PHE A 87 -13.66 25.51 -1.94
CA PHE A 87 -13.32 26.66 -1.11
C PHE A 87 -14.17 27.88 -1.44
N ASP A 88 -14.51 28.14 -2.70
CA ASP A 88 -15.42 29.23 -3.05
C ASP A 88 -16.83 29.01 -2.45
N GLN A 89 -17.30 27.75 -2.37
CA GLN A 89 -18.54 27.39 -1.67
C GLN A 89 -18.49 27.72 -0.18
N TRP A 90 -17.48 27.21 0.52
CA TRP A 90 -17.49 27.20 1.98
C TRP A 90 -16.76 28.38 2.63
N LEU A 91 -15.83 29.03 1.93
CA LEU A 91 -15.05 30.16 2.44
C LEU A 91 -15.47 31.50 1.85
N LYS A 92 -16.11 31.52 0.67
CA LYS A 92 -16.57 32.76 0.01
C LYS A 92 -18.09 32.86 -0.15
N GLY A 93 -18.85 31.82 0.25
CA GLY A 93 -20.31 31.81 0.15
C GLY A 93 -20.86 31.85 -1.27
N LYS A 94 -20.07 31.45 -2.27
CA LYS A 94 -20.53 31.37 -3.66
C LYS A 94 -21.16 30.01 -3.92
N ASP A 95 -22.38 29.96 -4.45
CA ASP A 95 -22.94 28.69 -4.90
C ASP A 95 -22.18 28.18 -6.13
N THR A 96 -21.37 27.13 -5.95
CA THR A 96 -20.57 26.53 -7.02
C THR A 96 -21.22 25.30 -7.63
N GLY A 97 -22.38 24.85 -7.14
CA GLY A 97 -23.00 23.60 -7.58
C GLY A 97 -22.34 22.33 -7.02
N VAL A 98 -21.27 22.45 -6.24
CA VAL A 98 -20.42 21.30 -5.82
C VAL A 98 -21.16 20.30 -4.91
N MET A 99 -22.21 20.75 -4.22
CA MET A 99 -23.01 19.88 -3.34
C MET A 99 -24.15 19.17 -4.06
N GLN A 100 -24.43 19.55 -5.32
CA GLN A 100 -25.44 18.94 -6.18
C GLN A 100 -24.86 17.80 -7.02
N GLU A 101 -23.54 17.77 -7.20
CA GLU A 101 -22.83 16.63 -7.80
C GLU A 101 -22.83 15.40 -6.87
N PRO A 102 -22.79 14.15 -7.38
CA PRO A 102 -22.64 12.96 -6.55
C PRO A 102 -21.38 13.05 -5.65
N PRO A 103 -21.44 12.58 -4.39
CA PRO A 103 -20.43 12.88 -3.38
C PRO A 103 -19.15 12.05 -3.50
N VAL A 104 -19.14 11.01 -4.33
CA VAL A 104 -18.01 10.10 -4.49
C VAL A 104 -17.60 10.05 -5.96
N VAL A 105 -16.33 10.28 -6.23
CA VAL A 105 -15.72 10.14 -7.56
C VAL A 105 -14.59 9.13 -7.47
N LEU A 106 -14.66 8.06 -8.27
CA LEU A 106 -13.66 7.00 -8.29
C LEU A 106 -13.07 6.86 -9.69
N TRP A 107 -11.77 6.63 -9.77
CA TRP A 107 -11.16 5.98 -10.92
C TRP A 107 -11.34 4.47 -10.79
N VAL A 108 -12.12 3.85 -11.66
CA VAL A 108 -12.30 2.39 -11.67
C VAL A 108 -11.20 1.79 -12.55
N ARG A 109 -10.27 1.09 -11.92
CA ARG A 109 -9.08 0.53 -12.58
C ARG A 109 -9.43 -0.69 -13.45
N LYS A 110 -8.64 -0.92 -14.49
CA LYS A 110 -8.68 -2.11 -15.36
C LYS A 110 -7.30 -2.74 -15.46
N TYR A 111 -7.22 -3.88 -16.14
CA TYR A 111 -5.94 -4.48 -16.46
C TYR A 111 -5.10 -3.53 -17.31
N LYS A 112 -3.84 -3.48 -16.94
CA LYS A 112 -2.73 -2.88 -17.69
C LYS A 112 -1.53 -3.74 -17.35
N GLU A 113 -0.78 -4.15 -18.36
CA GLU A 113 0.37 -5.02 -18.18
C GLU A 113 1.35 -4.39 -17.17
N PRO A 114 1.91 -5.16 -16.22
CA PRO A 114 2.94 -4.66 -15.33
C PRO A 114 4.12 -4.08 -16.13
N GLU A 115 4.50 -2.85 -15.82
CA GLU A 115 5.66 -2.16 -16.42
C GLU A 115 6.65 -1.78 -15.31
N GLU A 116 7.94 -1.71 -15.62
CA GLU A 116 8.97 -1.37 -14.62
C GLU A 116 8.86 0.08 -14.15
N ARG A 117 8.34 0.96 -15.01
CA ARG A 117 8.09 2.38 -14.71
C ARG A 117 6.63 2.61 -14.33
N MET A 118 6.36 3.65 -13.54
CA MET A 118 4.97 4.08 -13.34
C MET A 118 4.31 4.47 -14.65
N TYR A 119 3.06 4.01 -14.82
CA TYR A 119 2.25 4.36 -15.96
C TYR A 119 2.05 5.88 -16.03
N ILE A 120 2.31 6.49 -17.18
CA ILE A 120 1.87 7.88 -17.39
C ILE A 120 0.34 7.96 -17.35
N GLU A 121 -0.32 6.96 -17.93
CA GLU A 121 -1.77 6.77 -17.90
C GLU A 121 -2.10 5.34 -17.44
N ASP A 122 -2.82 5.20 -16.33
CA ASP A 122 -3.37 3.91 -15.88
C ASP A 122 -4.57 3.52 -16.76
N ALA A 123 -4.89 2.23 -16.80
CA ALA A 123 -6.09 1.76 -17.48
C ALA A 123 -7.30 1.87 -16.55
N GLY A 124 -8.38 2.49 -17.02
CA GLY A 124 -9.59 2.66 -16.22
C GLY A 124 -10.52 3.73 -16.76
N PHE A 125 -11.42 4.18 -15.90
CA PHE A 125 -12.36 5.26 -16.22
C PHE A 125 -12.88 5.94 -14.94
N TRP A 126 -13.20 7.23 -15.04
CA TRP A 126 -13.84 7.98 -13.97
C TRP A 126 -15.32 7.61 -13.84
N ARG A 127 -15.80 7.44 -12.60
CA ARG A 127 -17.21 7.18 -12.31
C ARG A 127 -17.65 7.91 -11.04
N HIS A 128 -18.84 8.52 -11.10
CA HIS A 128 -19.55 9.01 -9.93
C HIS A 128 -20.23 7.87 -9.18
N GLU A 129 -20.28 7.96 -7.86
CA GLU A 129 -21.08 7.10 -6.99
C GLU A 129 -21.93 7.96 -6.05
N ALA A 130 -23.13 7.48 -5.75
CA ALA A 130 -24.05 8.17 -4.85
C ALA A 130 -23.61 8.08 -3.37
N GLU A 131 -22.82 7.06 -3.03
CA GLU A 131 -22.47 6.73 -1.66
C GLU A 131 -21.19 5.89 -1.61
N TRP A 132 -20.59 5.82 -0.42
CA TRP A 132 -19.53 4.87 -0.11
C TRP A 132 -19.69 4.38 1.35
N PRO A 133 -19.61 3.06 1.62
CA PRO A 133 -19.45 1.96 0.66
C PRO A 133 -20.64 1.83 -0.32
N LEU A 134 -20.44 1.14 -1.45
CA LEU A 134 -21.49 0.97 -2.44
C LEU A 134 -22.57 0.01 -1.91
N ALA A 135 -23.83 0.44 -1.72
CA ALA A 135 -24.87 -0.48 -1.21
C ALA A 135 -25.18 -1.62 -2.18
N ARG A 136 -24.91 -1.42 -3.49
CA ARG A 136 -25.11 -2.46 -4.50
C ARG A 136 -24.00 -3.52 -4.51
N ALA A 137 -22.85 -3.26 -3.89
CA ALA A 137 -21.76 -4.22 -3.86
C ALA A 137 -22.13 -5.40 -2.95
N GLN A 138 -21.99 -6.62 -3.47
CA GLN A 138 -22.31 -7.84 -2.77
C GLN A 138 -21.02 -8.48 -2.27
N SER A 139 -20.86 -8.57 -0.95
CA SER A 139 -19.76 -9.30 -0.34
C SER A 139 -19.97 -10.81 -0.59
N THR A 140 -19.25 -11.37 -1.56
CA THR A 140 -19.34 -12.79 -1.92
C THR A 140 -18.12 -13.52 -1.41
N GLU A 141 -18.33 -14.62 -0.71
CA GLU A 141 -17.26 -15.48 -0.24
C GLU A 141 -16.67 -16.32 -1.39
N MET A 142 -15.34 -16.23 -1.54
CA MET A 142 -14.54 -17.03 -2.45
C MET A 142 -13.68 -17.96 -1.61
N HIS A 143 -14.06 -19.23 -1.54
CA HIS A 143 -13.40 -20.25 -0.75
C HIS A 143 -12.16 -20.79 -1.44
N LEU A 144 -11.15 -21.09 -0.62
CA LEU A 144 -9.92 -21.75 -1.04
C LEU A 144 -10.16 -23.27 -1.08
N HIS A 145 -9.67 -23.92 -2.14
CA HIS A 145 -9.80 -25.36 -2.36
C HIS A 145 -8.42 -26.00 -2.56
N PRO A 146 -8.27 -27.29 -2.23
CA PRO A 146 -7.05 -28.03 -2.55
C PRO A 146 -6.72 -27.95 -4.05
N GLY A 147 -5.42 -27.99 -4.38
CA GLY A 147 -4.96 -27.85 -5.76
C GLY A 147 -5.02 -26.41 -6.30
N GLY A 148 -5.13 -25.41 -5.42
CA GLY A 148 -5.02 -23.99 -5.80
C GLY A 148 -6.26 -23.43 -6.52
N LYS A 149 -7.44 -23.98 -6.26
CA LYS A 149 -8.71 -23.47 -6.83
C LYS A 149 -9.35 -22.43 -5.90
N LEU A 150 -9.89 -21.36 -6.49
CA LEU A 150 -10.72 -20.36 -5.81
C LEU A 150 -12.16 -20.42 -6.35
N SER A 151 -13.16 -20.57 -5.48
CA SER A 151 -14.55 -20.83 -5.89
C SER A 151 -15.57 -20.21 -4.95
N ARG A 152 -16.75 -19.85 -5.48
CA ARG A 152 -17.91 -19.43 -4.66
C ARG A 152 -18.50 -20.59 -3.85
N GLN A 153 -18.36 -21.82 -4.33
CA GLN A 153 -18.81 -22.99 -3.61
C GLN A 153 -17.82 -23.31 -2.48
N ALA A 154 -18.32 -23.48 -1.26
CA ALA A 154 -17.51 -23.94 -0.15
C ALA A 154 -16.87 -25.31 -0.44
N TYR A 155 -15.66 -25.52 0.08
CA TYR A 155 -15.02 -26.84 0.06
C TYR A 155 -15.60 -27.67 1.22
N ASP A 156 -16.70 -28.37 0.95
CA ASP A 156 -17.38 -29.21 1.94
C ASP A 156 -16.73 -30.59 1.97
N SER A 157 -15.71 -30.73 2.82
CA SER A 157 -15.01 -31.98 3.07
C SER A 157 -14.79 -32.13 4.57
N PRO A 158 -15.15 -33.28 5.17
CA PRO A 158 -14.86 -33.57 6.56
C PRO A 158 -13.38 -33.89 6.80
N GLN A 159 -12.59 -34.11 5.74
CA GLN A 159 -11.15 -34.33 5.86
C GLN A 159 -10.44 -33.00 6.09
N GLU A 160 -9.58 -32.96 7.10
CA GLU A 160 -8.70 -31.81 7.34
C GLU A 160 -7.61 -31.78 6.25
N VAL A 161 -7.73 -30.84 5.32
CA VAL A 161 -6.73 -30.59 4.28
C VAL A 161 -6.00 -29.30 4.62
N ARG A 162 -4.68 -29.27 4.38
CA ARG A 162 -3.90 -28.05 4.49
C ARG A 162 -2.89 -27.97 3.36
N ASP A 163 -2.65 -26.76 2.90
CA ASP A 163 -1.54 -26.44 2.02
C ASP A 163 -0.45 -25.77 2.87
N SER A 164 0.79 -26.29 2.78
CA SER A 164 1.93 -25.79 3.56
C SER A 164 3.01 -25.21 2.65
N TYR A 165 3.74 -24.22 3.16
CA TYR A 165 4.87 -23.58 2.48
C TYR A 165 5.94 -23.15 3.49
N THR A 166 7.18 -23.08 3.02
CA THR A 166 8.30 -22.56 3.81
C THR A 166 8.27 -21.04 3.77
N TYR A 167 8.41 -20.40 4.92
CA TYR A 167 8.55 -18.95 5.02
C TYR A 167 9.83 -18.48 4.32
N ASP A 168 9.66 -17.71 3.25
CA ASP A 168 10.74 -16.98 2.58
C ASP A 168 10.62 -15.49 2.90
N PRO A 169 11.57 -14.91 3.68
CA PRO A 169 11.49 -13.52 4.10
C PRO A 169 11.78 -12.52 2.97
N ALA A 170 12.19 -12.98 1.79
CA ALA A 170 12.43 -12.13 0.63
C ALA A 170 11.21 -12.01 -0.31
N VAL A 171 10.07 -12.64 0.00
CA VAL A 171 8.83 -12.41 -0.75
C VAL A 171 8.39 -10.96 -0.61
N GLY A 172 8.02 -10.33 -1.72
CA GLY A 172 7.56 -8.94 -1.79
C GLY A 172 8.44 -8.04 -2.65
N ILE A 173 9.59 -8.53 -3.14
CA ILE A 173 10.49 -7.73 -3.97
C ILE A 173 9.90 -7.37 -5.34
N THR A 174 8.83 -8.06 -5.76
CA THR A 174 8.03 -7.65 -6.92
C THR A 174 6.79 -6.86 -6.57
N ALA A 175 6.53 -6.63 -5.27
CA ALA A 175 5.50 -5.69 -4.83
C ALA A 175 5.93 -4.25 -5.12
N GLY A 176 4.95 -3.38 -5.37
CA GLY A 176 5.20 -1.96 -5.60
C GLY A 176 5.60 -1.24 -4.32
N ILE A 177 6.38 -0.17 -4.45
CA ILE A 177 6.75 0.73 -3.34
C ILE A 177 5.94 2.00 -3.48
N TYR A 178 4.83 2.08 -2.76
CA TYR A 178 3.86 3.16 -2.87
C TYR A 178 4.16 4.38 -2.00
N TRP A 179 5.17 4.29 -1.13
CA TRP A 179 5.88 5.42 -0.51
C TRP A 179 7.09 4.92 0.32
N GLY A 180 8.31 5.38 0.03
CA GLY A 180 9.55 4.90 0.67
C GLY A 180 10.29 5.96 1.50
N GLY A 181 9.59 6.66 2.40
CA GLY A 181 10.25 7.60 3.33
C GLY A 181 10.92 8.81 2.65
N GLY A 182 10.25 9.40 1.65
CA GLY A 182 10.78 10.52 0.85
C GLY A 182 11.23 10.13 -0.56
N ILE A 183 11.32 8.83 -0.84
CA ILE A 183 11.36 8.31 -2.21
C ILE A 183 9.90 8.14 -2.65
N GLN A 184 9.45 9.04 -3.52
CA GLN A 184 8.15 8.88 -4.16
C GLN A 184 8.15 7.60 -5.02
N PRO A 185 7.01 6.91 -5.17
CA PRO A 185 6.91 5.70 -5.97
C PRO A 185 7.28 5.95 -7.42
N TYR A 186 8.08 5.05 -7.99
CA TYR A 186 8.43 5.08 -9.41
C TYR A 186 8.43 3.72 -10.10
N ALA A 187 8.35 2.63 -9.33
CA ALA A 187 8.09 1.30 -9.84
C ALA A 187 6.67 0.90 -9.44
N MET A 188 5.87 0.51 -10.44
CA MET A 188 4.66 -0.26 -10.19
C MET A 188 5.07 -1.65 -9.68
N PRO A 189 4.17 -2.38 -9.01
CA PRO A 189 4.38 -3.81 -8.85
C PRO A 189 4.72 -4.43 -10.21
N LEU A 190 5.76 -5.25 -10.21
CA LEU A 190 6.14 -6.04 -11.36
C LEU A 190 5.17 -7.22 -11.51
N ASP A 191 5.42 -8.07 -12.49
CA ASP A 191 4.75 -9.36 -12.58
C ASP A 191 4.97 -10.17 -11.29
N GLN A 192 3.86 -10.58 -10.67
CA GLN A 192 3.87 -11.23 -9.37
C GLN A 192 4.33 -12.69 -9.42
N ARG A 193 4.48 -13.30 -10.61
CA ARG A 193 4.91 -14.71 -10.75
C ARG A 193 6.18 -15.05 -9.96
N TYR A 194 7.10 -14.09 -9.81
CA TYR A 194 8.32 -14.28 -9.01
C TYR A 194 8.01 -14.53 -7.52
N ASP A 195 7.22 -13.66 -6.90
CA ASP A 195 6.82 -13.81 -5.49
C ASP A 195 5.81 -14.97 -5.31
N GLU A 196 4.96 -15.22 -6.31
CA GLU A 196 3.97 -16.29 -6.30
C GLU A 196 4.63 -17.68 -6.25
N ALA A 197 5.87 -17.84 -6.71
CA ALA A 197 6.62 -19.10 -6.62
C ALA A 197 6.89 -19.53 -5.16
N TYR A 198 6.85 -18.58 -4.22
CA TYR A 198 7.05 -18.80 -2.78
C TYR A 198 5.76 -18.57 -1.97
N SER A 199 4.61 -18.55 -2.66
CA SER A 199 3.29 -18.29 -2.09
C SER A 199 2.33 -19.43 -2.37
N LEU A 200 1.30 -19.60 -1.54
CA LEU A 200 0.14 -20.41 -1.91
C LEU A 200 -0.76 -19.61 -2.86
N ASN A 201 -1.15 -20.18 -3.99
CA ASN A 201 -1.93 -19.48 -5.02
C ASN A 201 -3.27 -20.17 -5.26
N TYR A 202 -4.37 -19.44 -5.05
CA TYR A 202 -5.73 -19.91 -5.28
C TYR A 202 -6.37 -19.09 -6.39
N THR A 203 -6.75 -19.73 -7.50
CA THR A 203 -7.14 -19.03 -8.74
C THR A 203 -8.53 -19.48 -9.21
N THR A 204 -9.33 -18.54 -9.71
CA THR A 204 -10.61 -18.86 -10.36
C THR A 204 -10.39 -19.52 -11.74
N PRO A 205 -11.42 -20.17 -12.32
CA PRO A 205 -11.51 -20.31 -13.77
C PRO A 205 -11.42 -18.95 -14.48
N PRO A 206 -11.14 -18.90 -15.80
CA PRO A 206 -11.27 -17.67 -16.57
C PRO A 206 -12.67 -17.09 -16.39
N LEU A 207 -12.75 -15.79 -16.16
CA LEU A 207 -14.02 -15.10 -15.99
C LEU A 207 -14.79 -15.09 -17.32
N GLU A 208 -16.07 -15.44 -17.27
CA GLU A 208 -16.92 -15.49 -18.48
C GLU A 208 -17.33 -14.10 -18.98
N GLN A 209 -17.23 -13.09 -18.11
CA GLN A 209 -17.57 -11.69 -18.36
C GLN A 209 -16.72 -10.76 -17.48
N ASP A 210 -16.66 -9.48 -17.85
CA ASP A 210 -16.06 -8.44 -17.02
C ASP A 210 -16.71 -8.43 -15.64
N THR A 211 -15.89 -8.48 -14.60
CA THR A 211 -16.32 -8.63 -13.21
C THR A 211 -15.68 -7.53 -12.36
N GLU A 212 -16.51 -6.64 -11.83
CA GLU A 212 -16.04 -5.54 -10.99
C GLU A 212 -16.02 -5.92 -9.51
N VAL A 213 -14.92 -5.59 -8.84
CA VAL A 213 -14.76 -5.66 -7.39
C VAL A 213 -14.46 -4.25 -6.88
N THR A 214 -15.41 -3.66 -6.16
CA THR A 214 -15.31 -2.29 -5.64
C THR A 214 -15.84 -2.24 -4.20
N GLY A 215 -14.97 -1.93 -3.24
CA GLY A 215 -15.33 -1.87 -1.82
C GLY A 215 -14.22 -2.32 -0.87
N ASP A 216 -14.66 -3.00 0.20
CA ASP A 216 -13.87 -3.50 1.34
C ASP A 216 -13.71 -5.04 1.26
N PRO A 217 -12.65 -5.56 0.60
CA PRO A 217 -12.34 -6.98 0.60
C PRO A 217 -11.71 -7.43 1.92
N ARG A 218 -11.96 -8.67 2.32
CA ARG A 218 -11.46 -9.25 3.58
C ARG A 218 -11.14 -10.73 3.42
N ALA A 219 -10.12 -11.23 4.10
CA ALA A 219 -9.81 -12.65 4.13
C ALA A 219 -10.04 -13.22 5.54
N ILE A 220 -10.70 -14.38 5.61
CA ILE A 220 -10.77 -15.21 6.81
C ILE A 220 -9.94 -16.45 6.53
N LEU A 221 -8.79 -16.57 7.19
CA LEU A 221 -7.87 -17.68 6.99
C LEU A 221 -7.73 -18.49 8.27
N TYR A 222 -7.83 -19.81 8.16
CA TYR A 222 -7.44 -20.73 9.22
C TYR A 222 -6.00 -21.14 9.01
N ILE A 223 -5.10 -20.71 9.88
CA ILE A 223 -3.65 -20.85 9.69
C ILE A 223 -3.01 -21.62 10.83
N SER A 224 -1.83 -22.18 10.58
CA SER A 224 -0.91 -22.65 11.61
C SER A 224 0.52 -22.32 11.21
N SER A 225 1.40 -22.16 12.20
CA SER A 225 2.83 -21.96 12.01
C SER A 225 3.64 -22.87 12.92
N THR A 226 4.84 -23.27 12.51
CA THR A 226 5.81 -23.90 13.41
C THR A 226 6.50 -22.90 14.35
N ALA A 227 6.38 -21.60 14.09
CA ALA A 227 6.89 -20.53 14.94
C ALA A 227 5.79 -19.97 15.84
N ASP A 228 6.20 -19.26 16.90
CA ASP A 228 5.32 -18.49 17.78
C ASP A 228 4.90 -17.13 17.20
N THR A 229 5.42 -16.80 16.01
CA THR A 229 5.16 -15.56 15.29
C THR A 229 5.15 -15.83 13.81
N ALA A 230 4.18 -15.28 13.09
CA ALA A 230 4.09 -15.38 11.64
C ALA A 230 3.27 -14.23 11.09
N TYR A 231 3.79 -13.59 10.04
CA TYR A 231 3.02 -12.66 9.22
C TYR A 231 2.27 -13.45 8.15
N PHE A 232 1.06 -13.02 7.80
CA PHE A 232 0.31 -13.53 6.67
C PHE A 232 -0.09 -12.36 5.78
N HIS A 233 0.46 -12.34 4.57
CA HIS A 233 0.16 -11.37 3.52
C HIS A 233 -0.76 -12.03 2.49
N VAL A 234 -1.85 -11.34 2.17
CA VAL A 234 -2.83 -11.77 1.18
C VAL A 234 -2.82 -10.78 0.04
N LYS A 235 -2.43 -11.24 -1.15
CA LYS A 235 -2.46 -10.46 -2.39
C LYS A 235 -3.63 -10.89 -3.26
N ILE A 236 -4.33 -9.93 -3.84
CA ILE A 236 -5.26 -10.15 -4.94
C ILE A 236 -4.53 -9.75 -6.22
N THR A 237 -4.49 -10.66 -7.19
CA THR A 237 -3.87 -10.44 -8.51
C THR A 237 -4.85 -10.72 -9.64
N ASP A 238 -4.66 -10.00 -10.74
CA ASP A 238 -5.37 -10.17 -12.01
C ASP A 238 -4.46 -10.92 -12.98
N VAL A 239 -4.79 -12.19 -13.22
CA VAL A 239 -4.00 -13.08 -14.07
C VAL A 239 -4.55 -13.03 -15.49
N ALA A 240 -3.74 -12.49 -16.40
CA ALA A 240 -4.06 -12.38 -17.80
C ALA A 240 -4.04 -13.76 -18.51
N PRO A 241 -4.65 -13.89 -19.71
CA PRO A 241 -4.71 -15.15 -20.45
C PRO A 241 -3.35 -15.77 -20.79
N ASP A 242 -2.30 -14.96 -20.90
CA ASP A 242 -0.91 -15.37 -21.12
C ASP A 242 -0.21 -15.86 -19.84
N GLY A 243 -0.85 -15.71 -18.67
CA GLY A 243 -0.33 -16.07 -17.37
C GLY A 243 0.39 -14.94 -16.61
N THR A 244 0.51 -13.75 -17.19
CA THR A 244 1.08 -12.57 -16.52
C THR A 244 0.21 -12.19 -15.31
N SER A 245 0.81 -12.04 -14.13
CA SER A 245 0.09 -11.78 -12.89
C SER A 245 0.26 -10.33 -12.43
N LYS A 246 -0.79 -9.52 -12.59
CA LYS A 246 -0.78 -8.12 -12.18
C LYS A 246 -1.26 -7.98 -10.74
N TRP A 247 -0.47 -7.30 -9.91
CA TRP A 247 -0.92 -6.92 -8.57
C TRP A 247 -2.11 -5.95 -8.62
N VAL A 248 -3.16 -6.25 -7.83
CA VAL A 248 -4.37 -5.40 -7.76
C VAL A 248 -4.52 -4.76 -6.39
N ASN A 249 -4.41 -5.56 -5.34
CA ASN A 249 -4.69 -5.16 -3.98
C ASN A 249 -4.03 -6.11 -2.97
N ASP A 250 -3.89 -5.68 -1.71
CA ASP A 250 -3.32 -6.51 -0.66
C ASP A 250 -3.83 -6.17 0.74
N GLY A 251 -3.45 -7.01 1.69
CA GLY A 251 -3.63 -6.84 3.12
C GLY A 251 -2.75 -7.83 3.87
N GLY A 252 -2.51 -7.57 5.14
CA GLY A 252 -1.73 -8.50 5.94
C GLY A 252 -1.90 -8.29 7.42
N LEU A 253 -1.59 -9.35 8.17
CA LEU A 253 -1.71 -9.36 9.61
C LEU A 253 -0.58 -10.17 10.22
N LEU A 254 0.08 -9.60 11.23
CA LEU A 254 0.93 -10.38 12.12
C LEU A 254 0.01 -11.21 13.03
N ALA A 255 0.10 -12.54 12.96
CA ALA A 255 -0.87 -13.46 13.56
C ALA A 255 -0.98 -13.34 15.10
N THR A 256 0.02 -12.77 15.76
CA THR A 256 -0.05 -12.45 17.18
C THR A 256 -1.04 -11.32 17.50
N HIS A 257 -1.34 -10.47 16.50
CA HIS A 257 -2.33 -9.40 16.61
C HIS A 257 -3.76 -9.85 16.26
N ARG A 258 -4.01 -11.16 16.02
CA ARG A 258 -5.30 -11.73 15.62
C ARG A 258 -6.50 -11.26 16.44
N SER A 259 -6.31 -11.04 17.74
CA SER A 259 -7.37 -10.64 18.66
C SER A 259 -7.25 -9.17 19.09
N SER A 260 -6.04 -8.59 19.05
CA SER A 260 -5.79 -7.25 19.54
C SER A 260 -4.47 -6.69 19.02
N HIS A 261 -4.50 -5.47 18.49
CA HIS A 261 -3.27 -4.74 18.16
C HIS A 261 -2.59 -4.11 19.39
N ALA A 262 -3.31 -4.00 20.52
CA ALA A 262 -2.80 -3.43 21.76
C ALA A 262 -2.13 -4.48 22.65
N GLN A 263 -2.65 -5.71 22.63
CA GLN A 263 -2.20 -6.84 23.44
C GLN A 263 -2.00 -8.06 22.54
N PRO A 264 -0.93 -8.08 21.74
CA PRO A 264 -0.61 -9.23 20.90
C PRO A 264 -0.22 -10.46 21.75
N GLU A 265 -0.60 -11.63 21.27
CA GLU A 265 -0.41 -12.92 21.94
C GLU A 265 0.38 -13.87 21.03
N PRO A 266 1.43 -14.55 21.51
CA PRO A 266 2.19 -15.50 20.71
C PRO A 266 1.31 -16.64 20.19
N LEU A 267 1.75 -17.26 19.08
CA LEU A 267 1.18 -18.50 18.59
C LEU A 267 1.75 -19.69 19.36
N GLU A 268 0.90 -20.64 19.70
CA GLU A 268 1.34 -22.01 20.00
C GLU A 268 1.69 -22.73 18.69
N PRO A 269 2.92 -23.28 18.55
CA PRO A 269 3.32 -23.99 17.35
C PRO A 269 2.33 -25.08 16.92
N SER A 270 2.04 -25.14 15.63
CA SER A 270 1.12 -26.09 14.97
C SER A 270 -0.36 -25.99 15.35
N ARG A 271 -0.74 -25.14 16.30
CA ARG A 271 -2.16 -24.87 16.59
C ARG A 271 -2.79 -24.08 15.45
N VAL A 272 -4.06 -24.38 15.16
CA VAL A 272 -4.85 -23.67 14.15
C VAL A 272 -5.50 -22.43 14.76
N TYR A 273 -5.35 -21.28 14.09
CA TYR A 273 -5.95 -20.00 14.46
C TYR A 273 -6.76 -19.45 13.29
N GLU A 274 -7.87 -18.78 13.59
CA GLU A 274 -8.60 -17.97 12.62
C GLU A 274 -8.00 -16.56 12.59
N LEU A 275 -7.65 -16.08 11.40
CA LEU A 275 -7.22 -14.71 11.15
C LEU A 275 -8.24 -13.97 10.29
N ALA A 276 -8.72 -12.83 10.79
CA ALA A 276 -9.48 -11.86 10.02
C ALA A 276 -8.52 -10.79 9.47
N ILE A 277 -8.12 -10.93 8.22
CA ILE A 277 -7.17 -10.03 7.55
C ILE A 277 -7.95 -9.00 6.74
N GLU A 278 -7.83 -7.73 7.13
CA GLU A 278 -8.34 -6.61 6.34
C GLU A 278 -7.44 -6.37 5.12
N LEU A 279 -8.02 -6.24 3.93
CA LEU A 279 -7.32 -5.78 2.73
C LEU A 279 -7.65 -4.30 2.49
N LYS A 280 -6.85 -3.62 1.67
CA LYS A 280 -7.13 -2.22 1.32
C LYS A 280 -8.41 -2.13 0.48
N TYR A 281 -9.04 -0.96 0.48
CA TYR A 281 -10.19 -0.72 -0.39
C TYR A 281 -9.73 -0.65 -1.84
N MET A 282 -10.60 -1.09 -2.75
CA MET A 282 -10.29 -1.13 -4.19
C MET A 282 -11.49 -0.74 -5.03
N ALA A 283 -11.23 -0.34 -6.28
CA ALA A 283 -12.21 -0.24 -7.37
C ALA A 283 -11.55 -0.76 -8.66
N TYR A 284 -11.88 -1.99 -9.05
CA TYR A 284 -11.17 -2.69 -10.13
C TYR A 284 -12.10 -3.59 -10.94
N VAL A 285 -11.93 -3.60 -12.26
CA VAL A 285 -12.62 -4.53 -13.17
C VAL A 285 -11.64 -5.59 -13.67
N PHE A 286 -11.89 -6.84 -13.30
CA PHE A 286 -11.24 -8.00 -13.90
C PHE A 286 -11.93 -8.30 -15.22
N GLN A 287 -11.17 -8.32 -16.31
CA GLN A 287 -11.74 -8.46 -17.65
C GLN A 287 -12.13 -9.91 -17.96
N LYS A 288 -13.06 -10.10 -18.89
CA LYS A 288 -13.39 -11.42 -19.44
C LYS A 288 -12.12 -12.17 -19.88
N GLY A 289 -12.03 -13.45 -19.55
CA GLY A 289 -10.89 -14.33 -19.86
C GLY A 289 -9.75 -14.25 -18.84
N HIS A 290 -9.68 -13.18 -18.04
CA HIS A 290 -8.74 -13.10 -16.92
C HIS A 290 -9.20 -13.95 -15.73
N ARG A 291 -8.35 -14.09 -14.72
CA ARG A 291 -8.67 -14.82 -13.48
C ARG A 291 -8.37 -13.95 -12.27
N ILE A 292 -9.18 -14.13 -11.23
CA ILE A 292 -8.88 -13.59 -9.91
C ILE A 292 -7.99 -14.62 -9.19
N ARG A 293 -6.82 -14.19 -8.73
CA ARG A 293 -5.94 -15.01 -7.89
C ARG A 293 -5.77 -14.39 -6.51
N VAL A 294 -5.78 -15.24 -5.51
CA VAL A 294 -5.42 -14.93 -4.12
C VAL A 294 -4.10 -15.63 -3.84
N SER A 295 -3.07 -14.86 -3.55
CA SER A 295 -1.74 -15.36 -3.18
C SER A 295 -1.49 -15.10 -1.69
N ILE A 296 -1.08 -16.14 -0.97
CA ILE A 296 -0.82 -16.09 0.47
C ILE A 296 0.66 -16.37 0.71
N ALA A 297 1.34 -15.41 1.32
CA ALA A 297 2.73 -15.52 1.72
C ALA A 297 2.90 -15.10 3.19
N SER A 298 4.10 -15.27 3.72
CA SER A 298 4.45 -14.83 5.06
C SER A 298 5.46 -13.69 5.11
N ALA A 299 5.60 -12.97 4.01
CA ALA A 299 6.43 -11.78 3.89
C ALA A 299 5.81 -10.78 2.90
N ASP A 300 6.21 -9.52 3.04
CA ASP A 300 5.98 -8.43 2.08
C ASP A 300 7.21 -7.51 2.14
N PHE A 301 8.40 -8.10 1.99
CA PHE A 301 9.67 -7.38 2.03
C PHE A 301 9.84 -6.57 0.75
N GLN A 302 10.19 -5.29 0.78
CA GLN A 302 10.67 -4.46 1.90
C GLN A 302 9.60 -3.62 2.63
N ASN A 303 8.32 -3.79 2.30
CA ASN A 303 7.22 -2.99 2.87
C ASN A 303 6.91 -3.35 4.33
N ALA A 304 7.06 -4.63 4.70
CA ALA A 304 6.91 -5.15 6.05
C ALA A 304 8.25 -5.71 6.55
N TRP A 305 8.60 -5.40 7.80
CA TRP A 305 9.81 -5.95 8.41
C TRP A 305 9.65 -7.46 8.67
N PRO A 306 10.63 -8.30 8.30
CA PRO A 306 10.55 -9.75 8.49
C PRO A 306 10.30 -10.17 9.95
N THR A 307 9.47 -11.22 10.12
CA THR A 307 9.40 -11.97 11.39
C THR A 307 10.71 -12.71 11.62
N PRO A 308 11.21 -12.82 12.86
CA PRO A 308 12.61 -13.20 13.10
C PRO A 308 12.89 -14.71 13.00
N LYS A 309 11.87 -15.56 12.94
CA LYS A 309 12.02 -17.02 12.98
C LYS A 309 11.68 -17.63 11.63
N ALA A 310 12.52 -18.56 11.19
CA ALA A 310 12.15 -19.46 10.10
C ALA A 310 10.93 -20.31 10.52
N ALA A 311 10.04 -20.58 9.58
CA ALA A 311 8.81 -21.30 9.85
C ALA A 311 8.33 -22.09 8.63
N VAL A 312 7.57 -23.15 8.89
CA VAL A 312 6.65 -23.73 7.92
C VAL A 312 5.26 -23.27 8.31
N ASN A 313 4.58 -22.60 7.38
CA ASN A 313 3.24 -22.07 7.58
C ASN A 313 2.25 -22.87 6.74
N ALA A 314 1.00 -22.93 7.19
CA ALA A 314 -0.05 -23.65 6.48
C ALA A 314 -1.38 -22.90 6.53
N VAL A 315 -2.16 -23.05 5.45
CA VAL A 315 -3.56 -22.65 5.37
C VAL A 315 -4.42 -23.91 5.37
N HIS A 316 -5.37 -23.97 6.31
CA HIS A 316 -6.27 -25.10 6.51
C HIS A 316 -7.56 -24.89 5.73
N LEU A 317 -8.08 -25.98 5.18
CA LEU A 317 -9.22 -26.04 4.28
C LEU A 317 -10.19 -27.13 4.76
N GLY A 318 -11.47 -26.98 4.42
CA GLY A 318 -12.52 -27.98 4.68
C GLY A 318 -13.66 -27.42 5.52
N THR A 319 -14.61 -28.28 5.88
CA THR A 319 -15.85 -27.88 6.57
C THR A 319 -15.55 -27.27 7.95
N ARG A 320 -14.51 -27.78 8.65
CA ARG A 320 -14.07 -27.27 9.94
C ARG A 320 -13.29 -25.94 9.82
N TYR A 321 -12.57 -25.75 8.72
CA TYR A 321 -11.66 -24.63 8.49
C TYR A 321 -11.95 -23.98 7.13
N PRO A 322 -13.06 -23.25 7.00
CA PRO A 322 -13.50 -22.67 5.72
C PRO A 322 -12.73 -21.39 5.37
N SER A 323 -11.44 -21.52 5.07
CA SER A 323 -10.60 -20.40 4.61
C SER A 323 -11.14 -19.80 3.32
N ARG A 324 -11.30 -18.48 3.29
CA ARG A 324 -11.99 -17.76 2.20
C ARG A 324 -11.61 -16.29 2.14
N VAL A 325 -11.85 -15.68 0.99
CA VAL A 325 -11.77 -14.23 0.77
C VAL A 325 -13.14 -13.72 0.38
N ALA A 326 -13.67 -12.75 1.12
CA ALA A 326 -14.88 -12.02 0.78
C ALA A 326 -14.54 -10.87 -0.18
N LEU A 327 -15.08 -10.93 -1.40
CA LEU A 327 -14.89 -9.91 -2.43
C LEU A 327 -16.18 -9.10 -2.65
N PRO A 328 -16.13 -7.76 -2.61
CA PRO A 328 -17.29 -6.90 -2.85
C PRO A 328 -17.57 -6.77 -4.36
N PHE A 329 -18.21 -7.78 -4.95
CA PHE A 329 -18.59 -7.75 -6.35
C PHE A 329 -19.64 -6.65 -6.59
N ALA A 330 -19.32 -5.69 -7.45
CA ALA A 330 -20.15 -4.53 -7.73
C ALA A 330 -20.86 -4.72 -9.08
N PRO A 331 -22.17 -5.04 -9.10
CA PRO A 331 -22.92 -5.04 -10.35
C PRO A 331 -22.96 -3.64 -10.97
N PRO A 332 -23.25 -3.51 -12.27
CA PRO A 332 -23.42 -2.22 -12.93
C PRO A 332 -24.42 -1.31 -12.20
N GLN A 333 -24.21 0.01 -12.30
CA GLN A 333 -25.13 0.99 -11.74
C GLN A 333 -26.51 0.86 -12.43
N LYS A 334 -27.56 0.61 -11.64
CA LYS A 334 -28.94 0.63 -12.14
C LYS A 334 -29.37 2.03 -12.59
N VAL A 335 -28.97 3.05 -11.83
CA VAL A 335 -29.19 4.46 -12.15
C VAL A 335 -27.88 5.03 -12.67
N LYS A 336 -27.87 5.46 -13.93
CA LYS A 336 -26.69 6.06 -14.55
C LYS A 336 -26.51 7.48 -14.01
N LEU A 337 -25.46 7.68 -13.23
CA LEU A 337 -25.04 9.01 -12.79
C LEU A 337 -24.32 9.74 -13.94
N PRO A 338 -24.32 11.09 -13.96
CA PRO A 338 -23.54 11.84 -14.95
C PRO A 338 -22.05 11.51 -14.80
N ALA A 339 -21.32 11.52 -15.92
CA ALA A 339 -19.87 11.39 -15.89
C ALA A 339 -19.24 12.55 -15.09
N PRO A 340 -18.16 12.31 -14.31
CA PRO A 340 -17.44 13.38 -13.64
C PRO A 340 -16.89 14.42 -14.64
N ASP A 341 -17.18 15.70 -14.42
CA ASP A 341 -16.61 16.82 -15.18
C ASP A 341 -15.24 17.22 -14.60
N LEU A 342 -14.26 16.33 -14.76
CA LEU A 342 -12.88 16.56 -14.35
C LEU A 342 -12.10 17.12 -15.54
N ARG A 343 -11.49 18.29 -15.36
CA ARG A 343 -10.60 18.85 -16.39
C ARG A 343 -9.25 18.12 -16.36
N PRO A 344 -8.62 17.90 -17.53
CA PRO A 344 -7.23 17.45 -17.59
C PRO A 344 -6.31 18.41 -16.85
N SER A 345 -5.16 17.90 -16.39
CA SER A 345 -4.16 18.73 -15.73
C SER A 345 -3.70 19.88 -16.64
N PRO A 346 -3.54 21.11 -16.12
CA PRO A 346 -2.96 22.22 -16.86
C PRO A 346 -1.42 22.14 -16.93
N ARG A 347 -0.80 21.12 -16.32
CA ARG A 347 0.64 20.89 -16.42
C ARG A 347 0.98 20.32 -17.81
N PRO A 348 2.21 20.55 -18.32
CA PRO A 348 2.67 19.92 -19.55
C PRO A 348 2.48 18.40 -19.52
N GLU A 349 2.15 17.82 -20.67
CA GLU A 349 2.09 16.37 -20.86
C GLU A 349 3.43 15.72 -20.50
N LEU A 350 3.35 14.50 -19.96
CA LEU A 350 4.54 13.73 -19.61
C LEU A 350 4.95 12.91 -20.83
N ASP A 351 6.26 12.77 -21.02
CA ASP A 351 6.84 12.03 -22.13
C ASP A 351 7.43 10.74 -21.56
N PRO A 352 6.96 9.56 -21.99
CA PRO A 352 7.52 8.28 -21.55
C PRO A 352 9.04 8.15 -21.80
N GLU A 353 9.54 8.80 -22.85
CA GLU A 353 10.94 8.76 -23.26
C GLU A 353 11.82 9.71 -22.44
N ASP A 354 11.26 10.84 -21.98
CA ASP A 354 11.98 11.88 -21.22
C ASP A 354 11.78 11.80 -19.70
N TYR A 355 11.65 10.58 -19.20
CA TYR A 355 11.29 10.31 -17.81
C TYR A 355 12.31 10.86 -16.79
N GLU A 356 13.61 10.78 -17.09
CA GLU A 356 14.66 11.25 -16.17
C GLU A 356 14.68 12.77 -16.02
N SER A 357 14.39 13.54 -17.07
CA SER A 357 14.35 15.00 -16.97
C SER A 357 13.13 15.45 -16.15
N GLN A 358 11.98 14.80 -16.38
CA GLN A 358 10.70 15.16 -15.77
C GLN A 358 10.66 14.83 -14.28
N PHE A 359 11.40 13.80 -13.89
CA PHE A 359 11.24 13.22 -12.58
C PHE A 359 12.55 13.07 -11.79
N GLY A 360 13.71 13.20 -12.43
CA GLY A 360 15.02 12.99 -11.84
C GLY A 360 15.53 11.55 -11.97
N LYS A 361 16.83 11.37 -11.75
CA LYS A 361 17.50 10.06 -11.82
C LYS A 361 17.08 9.15 -10.66
N ARG A 362 16.90 7.86 -10.96
CA ARG A 362 16.45 6.86 -9.98
C ARG A 362 17.23 5.57 -10.01
N GLU A 363 17.13 4.86 -8.91
CA GLU A 363 17.58 3.49 -8.77
C GLU A 363 16.45 2.69 -8.11
N HIS A 364 16.11 1.55 -8.72
CA HIS A 364 15.40 0.44 -8.07
C HIS A 364 16.13 -0.83 -8.52
N ARG A 365 17.00 -1.35 -7.66
CA ARG A 365 17.89 -2.46 -8.01
C ARG A 365 17.81 -3.55 -6.95
N ILE A 366 17.53 -4.77 -7.41
CA ILE A 366 17.43 -5.96 -6.58
C ILE A 366 18.69 -6.79 -6.78
N VAL A 367 19.35 -7.17 -5.68
CA VAL A 367 20.56 -8.00 -5.70
C VAL A 367 20.28 -9.30 -4.95
N HIS A 368 20.45 -10.42 -5.63
CA HIS A 368 20.42 -11.75 -5.04
C HIS A 368 21.85 -12.22 -4.82
N ASP A 369 22.27 -12.31 -3.55
CA ASP A 369 23.55 -12.90 -3.19
C ASP A 369 23.32 -14.38 -2.86
N LEU A 370 23.72 -15.25 -3.80
CA LEU A 370 23.54 -16.69 -3.68
C LEU A 370 24.52 -17.34 -2.69
N VAL A 371 25.66 -16.69 -2.43
CA VAL A 371 26.69 -17.22 -1.52
C VAL A 371 26.30 -16.92 -0.07
N ASN A 372 25.85 -15.69 0.19
CA ASN A 372 25.42 -15.26 1.52
C ASN A 372 23.92 -15.52 1.79
N GLU A 373 23.19 -16.01 0.78
CA GLU A 373 21.74 -16.26 0.83
C GLU A 373 20.94 -15.02 1.27
N THR A 374 21.29 -13.85 0.72
CA THR A 374 20.62 -12.57 1.03
C THR A 374 19.98 -11.96 -0.19
N VAL A 375 18.95 -11.15 0.06
CA VAL A 375 18.36 -10.26 -0.95
C VAL A 375 18.49 -8.83 -0.48
N THR A 376 18.97 -7.96 -1.36
CA THR A 376 19.07 -6.52 -1.10
C THR A 376 18.30 -5.72 -2.13
N VAL A 377 17.43 -4.82 -1.67
CA VAL A 377 16.71 -3.85 -2.51
C VAL A 377 17.30 -2.47 -2.31
N HIS A 378 17.93 -1.94 -3.35
CA HIS A 378 18.45 -0.58 -3.41
C HIS A 378 17.43 0.35 -4.06
N LEU A 379 17.10 1.43 -3.37
CA LEU A 379 16.28 2.52 -3.88
C LEU A 379 17.09 3.80 -3.86
N GLY A 380 16.95 4.60 -4.91
CA GLY A 380 17.65 5.87 -5.03
C GLY A 380 16.84 6.88 -5.83
N ARG A 381 16.98 8.15 -5.45
CA ARG A 381 16.45 9.28 -6.20
C ARG A 381 17.36 10.49 -6.05
N THR A 382 17.63 11.17 -7.15
CA THR A 382 18.17 12.53 -7.15
C THR A 382 17.21 13.42 -7.94
N ALA A 383 16.74 14.49 -7.31
CA ALA A 383 15.84 15.45 -7.93
C ALA A 383 16.16 16.88 -7.47
N GLY A 384 15.89 17.85 -8.34
CA GLY A 384 16.03 19.26 -8.03
C GLY A 384 14.87 20.06 -8.61
N GLY A 385 14.69 21.28 -8.12
CA GLY A 385 13.62 22.15 -8.58
C GLY A 385 13.83 23.59 -8.17
N ARG A 386 13.05 24.49 -8.77
CA ARG A 386 12.95 25.89 -8.36
C ARG A 386 11.57 26.14 -7.75
N SER A 387 11.50 27.02 -6.75
CA SER A 387 10.22 27.49 -6.25
C SER A 387 9.45 28.22 -7.36
N ALA A 388 8.12 28.27 -7.23
CA ALA A 388 7.27 28.98 -8.17
C ALA A 388 7.63 30.47 -8.32
N TYR A 389 8.25 31.06 -7.30
CA TYR A 389 8.70 32.45 -7.30
C TYR A 389 10.16 32.62 -7.74
N GLY A 390 10.83 31.55 -8.17
CA GLY A 390 12.19 31.54 -8.74
C GLY A 390 13.33 31.88 -7.77
N ASN A 391 13.01 32.36 -6.58
CA ASN A 391 13.96 32.82 -5.56
C ASN A 391 14.51 31.69 -4.68
N THR A 392 14.22 30.44 -4.98
CA THR A 392 14.67 29.31 -4.16
C THR A 392 14.91 28.11 -5.06
N GLN A 393 16.05 27.46 -4.91
CA GLN A 393 16.37 26.22 -5.59
C GLN A 393 16.56 25.12 -4.56
N THR A 394 15.98 23.95 -4.82
CA THR A 394 16.13 22.76 -3.98
C THR A 394 16.84 21.67 -4.75
N GLU A 395 17.65 20.90 -4.05
CA GLU A 395 18.22 19.65 -4.51
C GLU A 395 18.00 18.60 -3.42
N THR A 396 17.66 17.38 -3.82
CA THR A 396 17.38 16.28 -2.91
C THR A 396 17.98 15.01 -3.47
N THR A 397 18.78 14.32 -2.67
CA THR A 397 19.27 12.98 -2.96
C THR A 397 18.89 12.05 -1.81
N ALA A 398 18.17 10.99 -2.12
CA ALA A 398 17.80 9.96 -1.15
C ALA A 398 18.28 8.60 -1.66
N ARG A 399 18.87 7.80 -0.78
CA ARG A 399 19.27 6.41 -1.07
C ARG A 399 18.89 5.54 0.11
N SER A 400 18.40 4.34 -0.15
CA SER A 400 18.11 3.35 0.89
C SER A 400 18.42 1.94 0.38
N SER A 401 18.95 1.09 1.24
CA SER A 401 19.20 -0.32 0.97
C SER A 401 18.56 -1.15 2.06
N TYR A 402 17.67 -2.05 1.68
CA TYR A 402 17.00 -3.01 2.56
C TYR A 402 17.60 -4.38 2.29
N THR A 403 18.13 -5.06 3.30
CA THR A 403 18.73 -6.39 3.17
C THR A 403 18.05 -7.37 4.10
N VAL A 404 17.81 -8.59 3.62
CA VAL A 404 17.30 -9.70 4.43
C VAL A 404 18.01 -11.01 4.08
N SER A 405 18.33 -11.80 5.11
CA SER A 405 18.79 -13.18 4.94
C SER A 405 17.61 -14.12 4.74
N ARG A 406 17.66 -14.94 3.69
CA ARG A 406 16.68 -16.03 3.44
C ARG A 406 16.79 -17.14 4.47
N LYS A 407 18.00 -17.37 5.00
CA LYS A 407 18.29 -18.41 5.99
C LYS A 407 17.98 -17.98 7.41
N ASN A 408 18.30 -16.74 7.77
CA ASN A 408 18.12 -16.19 9.10
C ASN A 408 17.22 -14.95 9.05
N PRO A 409 15.89 -15.08 9.03
CA PRO A 409 14.96 -13.94 8.87
C PRO A 409 15.14 -12.82 9.91
N ALA A 410 15.69 -13.13 11.08
CA ALA A 410 16.07 -12.15 12.10
C ALA A 410 17.14 -11.16 11.62
N ASP A 411 18.03 -11.57 10.73
CA ASP A 411 19.07 -10.76 10.12
C ASP A 411 18.50 -9.97 8.93
N ALA A 412 17.86 -8.87 9.29
CA ALA A 412 17.33 -7.88 8.36
C ALA A 412 17.89 -6.51 8.74
N SER A 413 18.14 -5.67 7.73
CA SER A 413 18.65 -4.33 7.93
C SER A 413 18.17 -3.33 6.88
N LEU A 414 18.21 -2.06 7.25
CA LEU A 414 17.97 -0.89 6.43
C LEU A 414 19.14 0.07 6.66
N ASN A 415 19.72 0.58 5.58
CA ASN A 415 20.65 1.71 5.61
C ASN A 415 20.16 2.76 4.63
N ALA A 416 19.92 3.98 5.10
CA ALA A 416 19.41 5.08 4.28
C ALA A 416 20.14 6.39 4.52
N THR A 417 20.36 7.14 3.43
CA THR A 417 20.88 8.50 3.46
C THR A 417 19.92 9.46 2.77
N HIS A 418 19.82 10.67 3.29
CA HIS A 418 19.04 11.74 2.69
C HIS A 418 19.84 13.04 2.76
N GLU A 419 20.01 13.68 1.62
CA GLU A 419 20.62 15.00 1.50
C GLU A 419 19.60 15.95 0.87
N TYR A 420 19.40 17.10 1.51
CA TYR A 420 18.52 18.15 1.04
C TYR A 420 19.27 19.48 1.08
N THR A 421 19.40 20.14 -0.07
CA THR A 421 20.01 21.46 -0.20
C THR A 421 18.95 22.46 -0.60
N LEU A 422 18.90 23.58 0.10
CA LEU A 422 18.03 24.72 -0.15
C LEU A 422 18.89 25.95 -0.39
N ASN A 423 18.91 26.43 -1.63
CA ASN A 423 19.62 27.64 -2.04
C ASN A 423 18.64 28.80 -2.14
N ARG A 424 18.94 29.90 -1.44
CA ARG A 424 18.21 31.16 -1.44
C ARG A 424 19.18 32.32 -1.70
N PRO A 425 18.70 33.51 -2.10
CA PRO A 425 19.54 34.69 -2.28
C PRO A 425 20.36 35.07 -1.03
N ASP A 426 19.82 34.81 0.16
CA ASP A 426 20.42 35.13 1.46
C ASP A 426 21.28 34.00 2.05
N GLY A 427 21.34 32.85 1.40
CA GLY A 427 22.21 31.75 1.81
C GLY A 427 21.75 30.35 1.41
N THR A 428 22.56 29.38 1.79
CA THR A 428 22.34 27.96 1.55
C THR A 428 22.13 27.22 2.87
N ILE A 429 21.10 26.38 2.92
CA ILE A 429 20.87 25.42 4.00
C ILE A 429 21.06 24.02 3.43
N LYS A 430 21.94 23.21 4.03
CA LYS A 430 22.07 21.79 3.71
C LYS A 430 21.65 20.96 4.91
N VAL A 431 20.77 19.98 4.70
CA VAL A 431 20.36 18.98 5.67
C VAL A 431 20.86 17.63 5.19
N GLU A 432 21.54 16.91 6.07
CA GLU A 432 22.08 15.57 5.82
C GLU A 432 21.56 14.65 6.91
N ALA A 433 20.97 13.53 6.52
CA ALA A 433 20.47 12.52 7.44
C ALA A 433 21.00 11.14 7.06
N HIS A 434 21.34 10.35 8.08
CA HIS A 434 21.72 8.95 7.96
C HIS A 434 20.89 8.12 8.92
N GLU A 435 20.34 7.02 8.45
CA GLU A 435 19.51 6.10 9.22
C GLU A 435 19.99 4.67 9.03
N VAL A 436 20.09 3.94 10.14
CA VAL A 436 20.38 2.51 10.15
C VAL A 436 19.38 1.83 11.07
N VAL A 437 18.70 0.82 10.54
CA VAL A 437 17.89 -0.10 11.31
C VAL A 437 18.44 -1.51 11.09
N ALA A 438 18.62 -2.27 12.15
CA ALA A 438 18.99 -3.67 12.04
C ALA A 438 18.23 -4.46 13.11
N SER A 439 17.89 -5.71 12.83
CA SER A 439 17.26 -6.57 13.81
C SER A 439 18.07 -7.81 14.14
N ASP A 440 17.74 -8.43 15.27
CA ASP A 440 18.08 -9.79 15.61
C ASP A 440 16.81 -10.52 16.08
N ILE A 441 16.96 -11.71 16.70
CA ILE A 441 15.84 -12.52 17.19
C ILE A 441 14.98 -11.82 18.25
N SER A 442 15.59 -10.91 19.01
CA SER A 442 15.05 -10.34 20.24
C SER A 442 14.81 -8.84 20.18
N SER A 443 15.51 -8.12 19.29
CA SER A 443 15.56 -6.66 19.32
C SER A 443 15.72 -6.02 17.95
N PHE A 444 15.42 -4.73 17.91
CA PHE A 444 15.79 -3.80 16.86
C PHE A 444 16.83 -2.82 17.38
N ARG A 445 17.84 -2.53 16.57
CA ARG A 445 18.82 -1.48 16.77
C ARG A 445 18.53 -0.38 15.76
N TYR A 446 18.33 0.84 16.25
CA TYR A 446 18.01 2.00 15.45
C TYR A 446 19.01 3.10 15.71
N LEU A 447 19.54 3.68 14.64
CA LEU A 447 20.38 4.86 14.63
C LEU A 447 19.79 5.84 13.63
N THR A 448 19.65 7.11 14.03
CA THR A 448 19.49 8.19 13.08
C THR A 448 20.40 9.34 13.46
N GLN A 449 21.04 9.97 12.48
CA GLN A 449 21.86 11.15 12.63
C GLN A 449 21.36 12.22 11.67
N VAL A 450 21.25 13.46 12.14
CA VAL A 450 20.87 14.61 11.34
C VAL A 450 21.87 15.74 11.56
N GLN A 451 22.39 16.26 10.46
CA GLN A 451 23.27 17.42 10.41
C GLN A 451 22.61 18.53 9.58
N VAL A 452 22.71 19.77 10.04
CA VAL A 452 22.29 20.95 9.30
C VAL A 452 23.45 21.92 9.23
N THR A 453 23.77 22.39 8.03
CA THR A 453 24.72 23.48 7.81
C THR A 453 24.01 24.67 7.18
N VAL A 454 24.41 25.88 7.60
CA VAL A 454 23.94 27.16 7.05
C VAL A 454 25.17 27.91 6.56
N ASN A 455 25.21 28.24 5.27
CA ASN A 455 26.34 28.91 4.62
C ASN A 455 27.69 28.20 4.89
N GLY A 456 27.67 26.86 4.80
CA GLY A 456 28.84 26.00 5.05
C GLY A 456 29.24 25.83 6.51
N LYS A 457 28.58 26.53 7.45
CA LYS A 457 28.87 26.42 8.89
C LYS A 457 27.87 25.48 9.56
N ARG A 458 28.36 24.58 10.43
CA ARG A 458 27.50 23.67 11.20
C ARG A 458 26.56 24.47 12.10
N HIS A 459 25.26 24.28 11.89
CA HIS A 459 24.19 24.89 12.68
C HIS A 459 23.57 23.89 13.65
N PHE A 460 23.41 22.64 13.22
CA PHE A 460 22.83 21.57 14.04
C PHE A 460 23.53 20.23 13.74
N ASN A 461 23.71 19.41 14.77
CA ASN A 461 24.12 18.02 14.61
C ASN A 461 23.57 17.22 15.80
N LYS A 462 22.82 16.17 15.53
CA LYS A 462 22.28 15.30 16.58
C LYS A 462 22.20 13.87 16.08
N SER A 463 22.51 12.94 16.98
CA SER A 463 22.34 11.51 16.78
C SER A 463 21.42 10.96 17.85
N TRP A 464 20.59 10.01 17.46
CA TRP A 464 19.77 9.20 18.34
C TRP A 464 20.08 7.75 18.07
N ARG A 465 20.32 7.01 19.15
CA ARG A 465 20.56 5.57 19.10
C ARG A 465 19.69 4.90 20.15
N VAL A 466 18.90 3.92 19.72
CA VAL A 466 18.06 3.13 20.62
C VAL A 466 18.18 1.65 20.27
N SER A 467 18.09 0.81 21.29
CA SER A 467 17.82 -0.62 21.14
C SER A 467 16.46 -0.88 21.74
N VAL A 468 15.56 -1.49 20.96
CA VAL A 468 14.18 -1.74 21.38
C VAL A 468 13.90 -3.24 21.27
N PRO A 469 13.40 -3.90 22.33
CA PRO A 469 12.99 -5.29 22.23
C PRO A 469 11.84 -5.44 21.22
N ARG A 470 11.78 -6.59 20.55
CA ARG A 470 10.62 -7.00 19.75
C ARG A 470 9.45 -7.25 20.70
N LYS A 471 8.34 -6.54 20.50
CA LYS A 471 7.14 -6.61 21.35
C LYS A 471 5.95 -7.06 20.52
N GLY A 472 5.32 -8.14 20.93
CA GLY A 472 4.20 -8.70 20.18
C GLY A 472 4.61 -9.44 18.91
N ASN A 473 5.91 -9.73 18.77
CA ASN A 473 6.33 -10.80 17.90
C ASN A 473 5.75 -12.10 18.40
#